data_AF-A0A4R5VLQ6-F1
#
_entry.id   AF-A0A4R5VLQ6-F1
#
_cell.length_a   1.000
_cell.length_b   1.000
_cell.length_c   1.000
_cell.angle_alpha   90.00
_cell.angle_beta   90.00
_cell.angle_gamma   90.00
#
_symmetry.space_group_name_H-M   'P 1'
#
loop_
_entity.id
_entity.type
_entity.pdbx_description
1 polymer ?
#
loop_
_entity_poly.entity_id
_entity_poly.type
_entity_poly.pdbx_seq_one_letter_code
_entity_poly.pdbx_strand_id
1 'polypeptide(L)'
;MNTQRSYASDWRHFTEWCKLNGQDPLPASASTICLYLSELATTHKYSTIKRRVSSINIAHKFKHHLPPSKEVEVQALLEGIKREIGIRQEPKKALLLQVLPA
;
A
#
# COMPACT_ATOMS: atom_id res chain seq x y z
N MET A 1 -5.67 -3.07 -18.15
CA MET A 1 -5.53 -4.03 -17.04
C MET A 1 -4.57 -5.12 -17.49
N ASN A 2 -3.32 -5.11 -17.03
CA ASN A 2 -2.35 -6.15 -17.41
C ASN A 2 -1.73 -6.69 -16.12
N THR A 3 -2.48 -7.58 -15.48
CA THR A 3 -2.31 -8.06 -14.10
C THR A 3 -0.88 -8.47 -13.79
N GLN A 4 -0.18 -9.19 -14.68
CA GLN A 4 1.20 -9.62 -14.45
C GLN A 4 2.24 -8.48 -14.47
N ARG A 5 2.14 -7.53 -15.40
CA ARG A 5 3.09 -6.41 -15.50
C ARG A 5 3.00 -5.49 -14.29
N SER A 6 1.79 -5.30 -13.76
CA SER A 6 1.59 -4.51 -12.54
C SER A 6 2.23 -5.17 -11.32
N TYR A 7 2.11 -6.49 -11.15
CA TYR A 7 2.78 -7.23 -10.07
C TYR A 7 4.31 -7.12 -10.13
N ALA A 8 4.90 -7.25 -11.33
CA ALA A 8 6.34 -7.12 -11.51
C ALA A 8 6.87 -5.72 -11.18
N SER A 9 6.14 -4.68 -11.59
CA SER A 9 6.49 -3.28 -11.27
C SER A 9 6.40 -3.01 -9.76
N ASP A 10 5.35 -3.51 -9.11
CA ASP A 10 5.18 -3.36 -7.65
C ASP A 10 6.30 -4.05 -6.88
N TRP A 11 6.67 -5.26 -7.31
CA TRP A 11 7.78 -6.01 -6.71
C TRP A 11 9.10 -5.27 -6.87
N ARG A 12 9.41 -4.78 -8.08
CA ARG A 12 10.62 -4.01 -8.36
C ARG A 12 10.73 -2.79 -7.44
N HIS A 13 9.65 -2.03 -7.32
CA HIS A 13 9.65 -0.86 -6.45
C HIS A 13 9.87 -1.23 -4.99
N PHE A 14 9.27 -2.31 -4.49
CA PHE A 14 9.52 -2.76 -3.12
C PHE A 14 10.99 -3.19 -2.93
N THR A 15 11.56 -3.96 -3.85
CA THR A 15 12.97 -4.38 -3.75
C THR A 15 13.95 -3.22 -3.83
N GLU A 16 13.64 -2.20 -4.64
CA GLU A 16 14.45 -0.99 -4.76
C GLU A 16 14.38 -0.16 -3.47
N TRP A 17 13.18 -0.01 -2.92
CA TRP A 17 12.98 0.63 -1.63
C TRP A 17 13.73 -0.11 -0.50
N CYS A 18 13.66 -1.44 -0.47
CA CYS A 18 14.40 -2.26 0.49
C CYS A 18 15.90 -2.03 0.38
N LYS A 19 16.45 -2.02 -0.85
CA LYS A 19 17.87 -1.76 -1.09
C LYS A 19 18.30 -0.39 -0.57
N LEU A 20 17.50 0.65 -0.80
CA LEU A 20 17.79 2.01 -0.36
C LEU A 20 17.73 2.16 1.18
N ASN A 21 16.92 1.35 1.85
CA ASN A 21 16.71 1.40 3.30
C ASN A 21 17.46 0.29 4.07
N GLY A 22 18.35 -0.46 3.40
CA GLY A 22 19.12 -1.54 4.03
C GLY A 22 18.24 -2.68 4.58
N GLN A 23 17.10 -2.96 3.92
CA GLN A 23 16.17 -4.00 4.31
C GLN A 23 16.25 -5.19 3.37
N ASP A 24 15.94 -6.38 3.87
CA ASP A 24 15.79 -7.57 3.04
C ASP A 24 14.36 -7.65 2.46
N PRO A 25 14.20 -7.73 1.13
CA PRO A 25 12.88 -7.85 0.52
C PRO A 25 12.29 -9.26 0.64
N LEU A 26 13.11 -10.27 0.95
CA LEU A 26 12.67 -11.65 1.03
C LEU A 26 13.63 -12.52 1.91
N PRO A 27 13.12 -13.14 2.98
CA PRO A 27 11.83 -12.88 3.61
C PRO A 27 11.81 -11.47 4.23
N ALA A 28 10.82 -10.67 3.88
CA ALA A 28 10.64 -9.36 4.51
C ALA A 28 10.06 -9.53 5.92
N SER A 29 10.65 -8.83 6.90
CA SER A 29 10.12 -8.80 8.25
C SER A 29 8.80 -8.00 8.33
N ALA A 30 8.02 -8.21 9.39
CA ALA A 30 6.85 -7.39 9.68
C ALA A 30 7.21 -5.90 9.73
N SER A 31 8.31 -5.55 10.42
CA SER A 31 8.80 -4.19 10.57
C SER A 31 9.19 -3.57 9.22
N THR A 32 9.85 -4.33 8.33
CA THR A 32 10.20 -3.88 6.98
C THR A 32 8.94 -3.51 6.18
N ILE A 33 7.89 -4.34 6.25
CA ILE A 33 6.62 -4.03 5.59
C ILE A 33 5.94 -2.83 6.24
N CYS A 34 5.90 -2.74 7.57
CA CYS A 34 5.29 -1.60 8.26
C CYS A 34 5.95 -0.28 7.88
N LEU A 35 7.30 -0.25 7.80
CA LEU A 35 8.04 0.94 7.39
C LEU A 35 7.70 1.35 5.95
N TYR A 36 7.74 0.38 5.02
CA TYR A 36 7.38 0.61 3.62
C TYR A 36 5.94 1.13 3.44
N LEU A 37 4.97 0.53 4.14
CA LEU A 37 3.56 0.94 4.04
C LEU A 37 3.33 2.33 4.64
N SER A 38 4.02 2.67 5.72
CA SER A 38 3.97 3.99 6.34
C SER A 38 4.45 5.07 5.36
N GLU A 39 5.56 4.84 4.67
CA GLU A 39 6.05 5.75 3.64
C GLU A 39 5.08 5.86 2.45
N LEU A 40 4.57 4.74 1.95
CA LEU A 40 3.60 4.78 0.85
C LEU A 40 2.31 5.53 1.21
N ALA A 41 1.84 5.43 2.46
CA ALA A 41 0.63 6.11 2.92
C ALA A 41 0.71 7.64 2.80
N THR A 42 1.92 8.22 2.77
CA THR A 42 2.12 9.66 2.60
C THR A 42 1.78 10.16 1.19
N THR A 43 1.91 9.30 0.17
CA THR A 43 1.87 9.69 -1.25
C THR A 43 0.90 8.88 -2.11
N HIS A 44 0.46 7.71 -1.65
CA HIS A 44 -0.32 6.77 -2.44
C HIS A 44 -1.72 6.52 -1.87
N LYS A 45 -2.69 6.30 -2.77
CA LYS A 45 -4.04 5.86 -2.41
C LYS A 45 -4.00 4.46 -1.81
N TYR A 46 -4.92 4.18 -0.88
CA TYR A 46 -5.06 2.88 -0.23
C TYR A 46 -5.16 1.70 -1.21
N SER A 47 -5.85 1.88 -2.35
CA SER A 47 -5.94 0.84 -3.40
C SER A 47 -4.58 0.45 -4.00
N THR A 48 -3.65 1.40 -4.10
CA THR A 48 -2.28 1.13 -4.58
C THR A 48 -1.47 0.39 -3.53
N ILE A 49 -1.59 0.80 -2.27
CA ILE A 49 -0.93 0.16 -1.12
C ILE A 49 -1.37 -1.30 -1.02
N LYS A 50 -2.69 -1.56 -1.05
CA LYS A 50 -3.24 -2.92 -1.02
C LYS A 50 -2.76 -3.78 -2.19
N ARG A 51 -2.69 -3.22 -3.41
CA ARG A 51 -2.17 -3.93 -4.58
C ARG A 51 -0.70 -4.32 -4.40
N ARG A 52 0.15 -3.39 -3.93
CA ARG A 52 1.57 -3.66 -3.67
C ARG A 52 1.78 -4.74 -2.60
N VAL A 53 0.99 -4.73 -1.51
CA VAL A 53 1.02 -5.80 -0.49
C VAL A 53 0.69 -7.16 -1.11
N SER A 54 -0.32 -7.23 -1.99
CA SER A 54 -0.63 -8.47 -2.71
C SER A 54 0.55 -8.95 -3.56
N SER A 55 1.24 -8.04 -4.25
CA SER A 55 2.46 -8.35 -5.04
C SER A 55 3.56 -8.93 -4.17
N ILE A 56 3.82 -8.35 -3.00
CA ILE A 56 4.82 -8.82 -2.03
C ILE A 56 4.44 -10.20 -1.49
N ASN A 57 3.17 -10.40 -1.11
CA ASN A 57 2.66 -11.68 -0.64
C ASN A 57 2.82 -12.79 -1.69
N ILE A 58 2.57 -12.47 -2.97
CA ILE A 58 2.75 -13.41 -4.07
C ILE A 58 4.24 -13.80 -4.19
N ALA A 59 5.16 -12.83 -4.14
CA ALA A 59 6.60 -13.11 -4.17
C ALA A 59 7.06 -14.02 -3.02
N HIS A 60 6.56 -13.79 -1.80
CA HIS A 60 6.84 -14.64 -0.64
C HIS A 60 6.34 -16.08 -0.85
N LYS A 61 5.08 -16.22 -1.30
CA LYS A 61 4.50 -17.54 -1.57
C LYS A 61 5.25 -18.31 -2.64
N PHE A 62 5.66 -17.65 -3.73
CA PHE A 62 6.46 -18.26 -4.80
C PHE A 62 7.83 -18.77 -4.32
N LYS A 63 8.31 -18.24 -3.19
CA LYS A 63 9.58 -18.62 -2.57
C LYS A 63 9.38 -19.44 -1.30
N HIS A 64 8.18 -19.97 -1.09
CA HIS A 64 7.81 -20.81 0.04
C HIS A 64 7.95 -20.12 1.41
N HIS A 65 7.88 -18.79 1.45
CA HIS A 65 7.83 -18.01 2.68
C HIS A 65 6.39 -17.65 3.04
N LEU A 66 6.15 -17.44 4.34
CA LEU A 66 4.87 -16.94 4.82
C LEU A 66 4.65 -15.49 4.29
N PRO A 67 3.42 -15.14 3.87
CA PRO A 67 3.14 -13.78 3.42
C PRO A 67 3.19 -12.82 4.62
N PRO A 68 3.95 -11.72 4.55
CA PRO A 68 4.14 -10.83 5.69
C PRO A 68 2.86 -10.07 6.07
N SER A 69 1.84 -10.01 5.20
CA SER A 69 0.54 -9.46 5.57
C SER A 69 -0.25 -10.34 6.56
N LYS A 70 0.27 -11.50 6.95
CA LYS A 70 -0.31 -12.34 8.00
C LYS A 70 0.10 -11.90 9.41
N GLU A 71 1.16 -11.10 9.51
CA GLU A 71 1.61 -10.53 10.77
C GLU A 71 0.61 -9.50 11.30
N VAL A 72 0.35 -9.55 12.61
CA VAL A 72 -0.68 -8.73 13.28
C VAL A 72 -0.39 -7.24 13.11
N GLU A 73 0.88 -6.83 13.23
CA GLU A 73 1.30 -5.44 13.10
C GLU A 73 1.03 -4.88 11.70
N VAL A 74 1.26 -5.68 10.66
CA VAL A 74 1.00 -5.29 9.26
C VAL A 74 -0.50 -5.13 9.01
N GLN A 75 -1.33 -6.02 9.58
CA GLN A 75 -2.79 -5.91 9.48
C GLN A 75 -3.32 -4.69 10.21
N ALA A 76 -2.85 -4.44 11.43
CA ALA A 76 -3.23 -3.28 12.22
C ALA A 76 -2.88 -1.97 11.50
N LEU A 77 -1.67 -1.89 10.93
CA LEU A 77 -1.23 -0.72 10.17
C LEU A 77 -2.09 -0.50 8.91
N LEU A 78 -2.40 -1.55 8.15
CA LEU A 78 -3.24 -1.44 6.96
C LEU A 78 -4.63 -0.90 7.29
N GLU A 79 -5.24 -1.34 8.39
CA GLU A 79 -6.53 -0.81 8.85
C GLU A 79 -6.41 0.65 9.32
N GLY A 80 -5.30 1.02 9.97
CA GLY A 80 -4.98 2.42 10.30
C GLY A 80 -4.89 3.31 9.06
N ILE A 81 -4.06 2.92 8.09
CA ILE A 81 -3.90 3.63 6.81
C ILE A 81 -5.24 3.75 6.06
N LYS A 82 -6.05 2.69 6.04
CA LYS A 82 -7.37 2.70 5.41
C LYS A 82 -8.29 3.74 6.03
N ARG A 83 -8.33 3.83 7.37
CA ARG A 83 -9.12 4.82 8.10
C ARG A 83 -8.62 6.23 7.79
N GLU A 84 -7.32 6.47 7.89
CA GLU A 84 -6.74 7.78 7.69
C GLU A 84 -6.93 8.30 6.26
N ILE A 85 -6.61 7.48 5.24
CA ILE A 85 -6.83 7.85 3.84
C ILE A 85 -8.33 8.01 3.55
N GLY A 86 -9.18 7.15 4.11
CA GLY A 86 -10.64 7.26 3.98
C GLY A 86 -11.17 8.58 4.54
N ILE A 87 -10.72 8.99 5.72
CA ILE A 87 -11.07 10.28 6.34
C ILE A 87 -10.59 11.46 5.47
N ARG A 88 -9.37 11.39 4.91
CA ARG A 88 -8.85 12.42 4.00
C ARG A 88 -9.64 12.57 2.69
N GLN A 89 -10.48 11.60 2.32
CA GLN A 89 -11.21 11.60 1.05
C GLN A 89 -12.65 12.18 1.14
N GLU A 90 -13.11 12.64 2.31
CA GLU A 90 -14.45 13.22 2.48
C GLU A 90 -14.42 14.75 2.73
N PRO A 91 -15.30 15.58 2.12
CA PRO A 91 -16.16 15.36 0.95
C PRO A 91 -15.72 16.20 -0.28
N LYS A 92 -16.01 15.70 -1.49
CA LYS A 92 -16.08 16.56 -2.67
C LYS A 92 -17.14 17.63 -2.39
N LYS A 93 -16.76 18.92 -2.42
CA LYS A 93 -17.72 20.03 -2.48
C LYS A 93 -18.80 19.65 -3.48
N ALA A 94 -20.02 19.42 -2.99
CA ALA A 94 -21.20 19.53 -3.82
C ALA A 94 -21.04 20.86 -4.56
N LEU A 95 -21.12 20.82 -5.89
CA LEU A 95 -21.15 22.00 -6.73
C LEU A 95 -22.13 22.99 -6.09
N LEU A 96 -21.61 24.13 -5.64
CA LEU A 96 -22.40 25.30 -5.32
C LEU A 96 -23.17 25.65 -6.60
N LEU A 97 -24.44 25.25 -6.68
CA LEU A 97 -25.38 25.95 -7.54
C LEU A 97 -25.63 27.31 -6.89
N GLN A 98 -24.75 28.25 -7.19
CA GLN A 98 -25.04 29.67 -7.12
C GLN A 98 -25.50 30.12 -8.51
N VAL A 99 -26.82 30.25 -8.69
CA VAL A 99 -27.45 31.22 -9.59
C VAL A 99 -28.77 31.61 -8.90
N LEU A 100 -28.72 32.54 -7.94
CA LEU A 100 -29.10 33.98 -8.01
C LEU A 100 -30.62 34.24 -8.05
N PRO A 101 -31.15 35.16 -7.20
CA PRO A 101 -32.55 35.55 -7.17
C PRO A 101 -32.87 36.64 -8.20
N ALA A 102 -34.08 36.61 -8.74
CA ALA A 102 -34.87 37.76 -9.17
C ALA A 102 -36.35 37.40 -9.07
#